data_AF-A0A382LX26-F1
#
_entry.id   AF-A0A382LX26-F1
#
_cell.length_a   1.000
_cell.length_b   1.000
_cell.length_c   1.000
_cell.angle_alpha   90.00
_cell.angle_beta   90.00
_cell.angle_gamma   90.00
#
_symmetry.space_group_name_H-M   'P 1'
#
loop_
_entity.id
_entity.type
_entity.pdbx_description
1 polymer ?
#
loop_
_entity_poly.entity_id
_entity_poly.type
_entity_poly.pdbx_seq_one_letter_code
_entity_poly.pdbx_strand_id
1 'polypeptide(L)'
;MGKFNDKIEAEFDPPRKWILSRALSYQWDYNADVDEDSLKAIGLPVDQHEIVVNEGFVTDLASVPRMCWAFIAPWDVARAAIIHDLLYKTIRMYRRQCSKCLKNSEDPVLIHDAKAASDNIFLLGMKDAEPPVPKWKMYAAYYSVRMFGRWSIIPRKEN
;
A
#
# COMPACT_ATOMS: atom_id res chain seq x y z
N MET A 1 11.19 2.74 15.23
CA MET A 1 11.48 1.96 14.00
C MET A 1 10.34 0.98 13.82
N GLY A 2 9.74 0.93 12.63
CA GLY A 2 8.69 -0.03 12.34
C GLY A 2 9.24 -1.44 12.24
N LYS A 3 8.37 -2.43 12.42
CA LYS A 3 8.74 -3.85 12.38
C LYS A 3 7.83 -4.60 11.42
N PHE A 4 8.46 -5.43 10.59
CA PHE A 4 7.78 -6.49 9.86
C PHE A 4 7.81 -7.76 10.70
N ASN A 5 6.69 -8.48 10.76
CA ASN A 5 6.61 -9.71 11.54
C ASN A 5 7.49 -10.84 10.95
N ASP A 6 7.41 -11.03 9.62
CA ASP A 6 7.99 -12.20 8.96
C ASP A 6 8.59 -11.91 7.57
N LYS A 7 9.33 -12.89 7.02
CA LYS A 7 9.74 -12.91 5.61
C LYS A 7 8.53 -13.11 4.71
N ILE A 8 8.53 -12.51 3.51
CA ILE A 8 7.46 -12.72 2.54
C ILE A 8 7.53 -14.14 2.00
N GLU A 9 6.40 -14.81 1.99
CA GLU A 9 6.17 -16.03 1.22
C GLU A 9 4.93 -15.81 0.35
N ALA A 10 5.12 -15.90 -0.96
CA ALA A 10 4.07 -15.69 -1.94
C ALA A 10 4.25 -16.67 -3.11
N GLU A 11 3.14 -17.22 -3.57
CA GLU A 11 3.07 -18.10 -4.72
C GLU A 11 2.79 -17.27 -5.98
N PHE A 12 3.57 -17.49 -7.02
CA PHE A 12 3.39 -16.79 -8.30
C PHE A 12 2.31 -17.48 -9.13
N ASP A 13 1.22 -16.77 -9.39
CA ASP A 13 0.12 -17.19 -10.27
C ASP A 13 0.23 -16.46 -11.63
N PRO A 14 0.60 -17.15 -12.71
CA PRO A 14 0.74 -16.56 -14.04
C PRO A 14 -0.57 -15.89 -14.52
N PRO A 15 -0.52 -14.76 -15.25
CA PRO A 15 0.66 -14.16 -15.87
C PRO A 15 1.35 -13.06 -15.02
N ARG A 16 0.73 -12.55 -13.95
CA ARG A 16 1.19 -11.36 -13.18
C ARG A 16 0.68 -11.29 -11.74
N LYS A 17 0.09 -12.34 -11.19
CA LYS A 17 -0.50 -12.32 -9.85
C LYS A 17 0.44 -13.00 -8.88
N TRP A 18 0.44 -12.49 -7.66
CA TRP A 18 1.12 -13.10 -6.52
C TRP A 18 0.06 -13.32 -5.45
N ILE A 19 0.03 -14.53 -4.91
CA ILE A 19 -0.87 -14.89 -3.82
C ILE A 19 -0.01 -15.04 -2.58
N LEU A 20 -0.27 -14.24 -1.55
CA LEU A 20 0.45 -14.39 -0.29
C LEU A 20 0.12 -15.73 0.35
N SER A 21 1.14 -16.55 0.54
CA SER A 21 1.03 -17.85 1.22
C SER A 21 1.09 -17.66 2.75
N ARG A 22 1.59 -16.52 3.23
CA ARG A 22 1.65 -16.15 4.65
C ARG A 22 1.12 -14.75 4.89
N ALA A 23 0.52 -14.55 6.06
CA ALA A 23 0.11 -13.23 6.51
C ALA A 23 1.34 -12.33 6.70
N LEU A 24 1.24 -11.08 6.25
CA LEU A 24 2.27 -10.06 6.40
C LEU A 24 1.70 -8.92 7.23
N SER A 25 2.32 -8.62 8.37
CA SER A 25 1.97 -7.42 9.12
C SER A 25 3.12 -6.42 9.17
N TYR A 26 2.74 -5.16 9.23
CA TYR A 26 3.65 -4.03 9.41
C TYR A 26 3.14 -3.14 10.52
N GLN A 27 3.99 -2.98 11.52
CA GLN A 27 3.77 -2.09 12.63
C GLN A 27 4.67 -0.87 12.47
N TRP A 28 4.10 0.34 12.53
CA TRP A 28 4.86 1.59 12.53
C TRP A 28 4.93 2.22 13.93
N ASP A 29 5.80 3.22 14.06
CA ASP A 29 6.02 3.95 15.30
C ASP A 29 4.92 5.00 15.52
N TYR A 30 4.45 5.21 16.76
CA TYR A 30 3.43 6.21 17.11
C TYR A 30 3.83 7.64 16.69
N ASN A 31 5.14 7.92 16.63
CA ASN A 31 5.67 9.21 16.19
C ASN A 31 5.65 9.42 14.67
N ALA A 32 5.17 8.44 13.89
CA ALA A 32 5.06 8.58 12.45
C ALA A 32 3.86 9.47 12.07
N ASP A 33 4.09 10.40 11.14
CA ASP A 33 3.07 11.29 10.59
C ASP A 33 2.17 10.52 9.60
N VAL A 34 1.28 9.70 10.15
CA VAL A 34 0.31 8.87 9.43
C VAL A 34 -1.09 9.20 9.92
N ASP A 35 -1.96 9.62 9.01
CA ASP A 35 -3.36 9.89 9.32
C ASP A 35 -4.15 8.58 9.43
N GLU A 36 -4.27 8.09 10.66
CA GLU A 36 -5.01 6.87 10.99
C GLU A 36 -6.52 7.03 10.91
N ASP A 37 -7.03 8.23 11.15
CA ASP A 37 -8.46 8.50 11.14
C ASP A 37 -9.00 8.34 9.72
N SER A 38 -8.24 8.84 8.72
CA SER A 38 -8.55 8.63 7.30
C SER A 38 -8.51 7.16 6.88
N LEU A 39 -7.55 6.37 7.40
CA LEU A 39 -7.45 4.94 7.10
C LEU A 39 -8.62 4.15 7.71
N LYS A 40 -8.98 4.44 8.97
CA LYS A 40 -10.13 3.82 9.65
C LYS A 40 -11.45 4.20 8.96
N ALA A 41 -11.60 5.45 8.53
CA ALA A 41 -12.78 5.93 7.82
C ALA A 41 -13.03 5.23 6.47
N ILE A 42 -11.96 4.72 5.84
CA ILE A 42 -12.04 3.93 4.60
C ILE A 42 -12.34 2.44 4.88
N GLY A 43 -12.39 2.04 6.16
CA GLY A 43 -12.71 0.69 6.59
C GLY A 43 -11.49 -0.23 6.69
N LEU A 44 -10.29 0.34 6.85
CA LEU A 44 -9.10 -0.47 7.10
C LEU A 44 -9.07 -0.93 8.56
N PRO A 45 -8.88 -2.23 8.85
CA PRO A 45 -8.65 -2.69 10.21
C PRO A 45 -7.24 -2.31 10.65
N VAL A 46 -7.10 -1.09 11.19
CA VAL A 46 -5.87 -0.63 11.85
C VAL A 46 -6.03 -0.88 13.34
N ASP A 47 -5.26 -1.82 13.89
CA ASP A 47 -5.19 -2.09 15.31
C ASP A 47 -3.80 -1.69 15.83
N GLN A 48 -3.73 -0.83 16.85
CA GLN A 48 -2.46 -0.41 17.50
C GLN A 48 -1.29 -0.06 16.55
N HIS A 49 -1.54 0.72 15.49
CA HIS A 49 -0.52 1.11 14.49
C HIS A 49 0.03 -0.07 13.69
N GLU A 50 -0.75 -1.14 13.54
CA GLU A 50 -0.43 -2.32 12.76
C GLU A 50 -1.44 -2.49 11.62
N ILE A 51 -0.91 -2.79 10.44
CA ILE A 51 -1.70 -3.26 9.29
C ILE A 51 -1.36 -4.72 9.05
N VAL A 52 -2.40 -5.55 9.00
CA VAL A 52 -2.29 -6.98 8.71
C VAL A 52 -2.83 -7.27 7.32
N VAL A 53 -1.99 -7.85 6.48
CA VAL A 53 -2.36 -8.44 5.19
C VAL A 53 -2.52 -9.93 5.42
N ASN A 54 -3.76 -10.43 5.32
CA ASN A 54 -4.04 -11.85 5.49
C ASN A 54 -3.47 -12.71 4.35
N GLU A 55 -3.25 -13.99 4.64
CA GLU A 55 -2.95 -15.00 3.62
C GLU A 55 -4.05 -15.07 2.55
N GLY A 56 -3.66 -15.44 1.33
CA GLY A 56 -4.55 -15.44 0.16
C GLY A 56 -4.75 -14.06 -0.48
N PHE A 57 -4.11 -13.00 0.02
CA PHE A 57 -4.16 -11.70 -0.64
C PHE A 57 -3.48 -11.75 -2.01
N VAL A 58 -4.26 -11.44 -3.05
CA VAL A 58 -3.77 -11.33 -4.42
C VAL A 58 -3.24 -9.93 -4.66
N THR A 59 -1.94 -9.82 -4.90
CA THR A 59 -1.21 -8.59 -5.25
C THR A 59 -0.64 -8.72 -6.66
N ASP A 60 -0.69 -7.64 -7.42
CA ASP A 60 -0.06 -7.53 -8.74
C ASP A 60 1.18 -6.63 -8.71
N LEU A 61 1.57 -6.13 -7.53
CA LEU A 61 2.65 -5.17 -7.29
C LEU A 61 2.56 -3.95 -8.24
N ALA A 62 1.36 -3.65 -8.74
CA ALA A 62 1.17 -2.68 -9.81
C ALA A 62 0.97 -1.25 -9.30
N SER A 63 0.83 -1.05 -7.97
CA SER A 63 0.77 0.29 -7.39
C SER A 63 2.08 1.06 -7.54
N VAL A 64 3.20 0.34 -7.57
CA VAL A 64 4.52 0.93 -7.81
C VAL A 64 4.81 0.89 -9.33
N PRO A 65 5.06 2.05 -9.97
CA PRO A 65 5.34 2.10 -11.40
C PRO A 65 6.48 1.16 -11.81
N ARG A 66 6.33 0.45 -12.95
CA ARG A 66 7.35 -0.47 -13.49
C ARG A 66 8.75 0.14 -13.61
N MET A 67 8.80 1.45 -13.86
CA MET A 67 10.05 2.19 -13.92
C MET A 67 10.82 2.14 -12.59
N CYS A 68 10.13 2.12 -11.44
CA CYS A 68 10.77 2.01 -10.13
C CYS A 68 11.42 0.63 -9.94
N TRP A 69 10.81 -0.45 -10.45
CA TRP A 69 11.37 -1.80 -10.39
C TRP A 69 12.64 -1.99 -11.23
N ALA A 70 12.91 -1.11 -12.19
CA ALA A 70 14.17 -1.11 -12.93
C ALA A 70 15.36 -0.63 -12.08
N PHE A 71 15.10 0.17 -11.03
CA PHE A 71 16.14 0.80 -10.21
C PHE A 71 16.21 0.22 -8.79
N ILE A 72 15.18 -0.51 -8.39
CA ILE A 72 15.03 -1.04 -7.03
C ILE A 72 14.90 -2.55 -7.10
N ALA A 73 15.67 -3.23 -6.26
CA ALA A 73 15.61 -4.67 -6.17
C ALA A 73 14.20 -5.10 -5.69
N PRO A 74 13.58 -6.09 -6.35
CA PRO A 74 12.20 -6.42 -6.05
C PRO A 74 11.98 -6.87 -4.60
N TRP A 75 12.93 -7.61 -4.04
CA TRP A 75 12.84 -8.17 -2.69
C TRP A 75 12.91 -7.11 -1.58
N ASP A 76 13.60 -5.99 -1.82
CA ASP A 76 13.76 -4.92 -0.82
C ASP A 76 12.47 -4.11 -0.62
N VAL A 77 11.68 -3.95 -1.69
CA VAL A 77 10.47 -3.12 -1.70
C VAL A 77 9.18 -3.94 -1.71
N ALA A 78 9.24 -5.24 -2.05
CA ALA A 78 8.05 -6.09 -2.11
C ALA A 78 7.20 -6.04 -0.84
N ARG A 79 7.81 -6.03 0.37
CA ARG A 79 7.06 -5.98 1.65
C ARG A 79 6.20 -4.73 1.75
N ALA A 80 6.84 -3.59 1.55
CA ALA A 80 6.17 -2.29 1.57
C ALA A 80 5.14 -2.16 0.44
N ALA A 81 5.46 -2.67 -0.75
CA ALA A 81 4.58 -2.62 -1.92
C ALA A 81 3.30 -3.46 -1.72
N ILE A 82 3.38 -4.62 -1.07
CA ILE A 82 2.22 -5.46 -0.75
C ILE A 82 1.25 -4.73 0.18
N ILE A 83 1.76 -4.12 1.24
CA ILE A 83 0.93 -3.34 2.18
C ILE A 83 0.32 -2.14 1.46
N HIS A 84 1.11 -1.45 0.64
CA HIS A 84 0.63 -0.34 -0.17
C HIS A 84 -0.48 -0.78 -1.16
N ASP A 85 -0.36 -1.95 -1.78
CA ASP A 85 -1.41 -2.54 -2.63
C ASP A 85 -2.70 -2.81 -1.84
N LEU A 86 -2.60 -3.31 -0.60
CA LEU A 86 -3.77 -3.49 0.27
C LEU A 86 -4.45 -2.15 0.54
N LEU A 87 -3.67 -1.13 0.95
CA LEU A 87 -4.16 0.22 1.23
C LEU A 87 -4.83 0.85 -0.02
N TYR A 88 -4.23 0.68 -1.19
CA TYR A 88 -4.84 1.17 -2.43
C TYR A 88 -6.12 0.40 -2.80
N LYS A 89 -6.18 -0.91 -2.52
CA LYS A 89 -7.37 -1.73 -2.77
C LYS A 89 -8.54 -1.28 -1.90
N THR A 90 -8.32 -0.98 -0.62
CA THR A 90 -9.37 -0.49 0.27
C THR A 90 -9.88 0.89 -0.14
N ILE A 91 -8.99 1.81 -0.53
CA ILE A 91 -9.39 3.12 -1.09
C ILE A 91 -10.26 2.91 -2.35
N ARG A 92 -9.89 2.00 -3.26
CA ARG A 92 -10.71 1.69 -4.46
C ARG A 92 -12.07 1.12 -4.08
N MET A 93 -12.14 0.23 -3.09
CA MET A 93 -13.40 -0.34 -2.60
C MET A 93 -14.31 0.73 -2.01
N TYR A 94 -13.76 1.63 -1.19
CA TYR A 94 -14.48 2.77 -0.62
C TYR A 94 -15.07 3.65 -1.72
N ARG A 95 -14.27 4.04 -2.72
CA ARG A 95 -14.76 4.83 -3.87
C ARG A 95 -15.87 4.12 -4.64
N ARG A 96 -15.74 2.80 -4.82
CA ARG A 96 -16.76 1.98 -5.49
C ARG A 96 -18.06 1.92 -4.69
N GLN A 97 -17.97 1.83 -3.36
CA GLN A 97 -19.11 1.85 -2.46
C GLN A 97 -19.78 3.21 -2.47
N CYS A 98 -19.02 4.31 -2.40
CA CYS A 98 -19.53 5.67 -2.58
C CYS A 98 -20.23 5.82 -3.93
N SER A 99 -19.62 5.39 -5.03
CA SER A 99 -20.22 5.45 -6.36
C SER A 99 -21.54 4.66 -6.50
N LYS A 100 -21.71 3.56 -5.74
CA LYS A 100 -22.93 2.74 -5.74
C LYS A 100 -24.01 3.27 -4.81
N CYS A 101 -23.64 3.74 -3.62
CA CYS A 101 -24.56 4.12 -2.55
C CYS A 101 -24.90 5.61 -2.55
N LEU A 102 -23.93 6.48 -2.88
CA LEU A 102 -24.08 7.94 -2.90
C LEU A 102 -23.85 8.44 -4.34
N LYS A 103 -24.94 8.86 -5.00
CA LYS A 103 -24.87 9.63 -6.25
C LYS A 103 -24.18 10.98 -6.00
N ASN A 104 -22.84 11.01 -5.98
CA ASN A 104 -21.95 12.19 -5.96
C ASN A 104 -21.40 12.68 -4.61
N SER A 105 -21.21 11.81 -3.60
CA SER A 105 -20.42 12.21 -2.41
C SER A 105 -19.22 11.28 -2.24
N GLU A 106 -18.30 11.35 -3.20
CA GLU A 106 -16.90 11.03 -2.88
C GLU A 106 -16.38 12.21 -2.05
N ASP A 107 -15.88 11.97 -0.84
CA ASP A 107 -15.14 13.01 -0.12
C ASP A 107 -13.71 13.05 -0.70
N PRO A 108 -13.39 14.05 -1.53
CA PRO A 108 -12.09 14.11 -2.18
C PRO A 108 -10.96 14.36 -1.17
N VAL A 109 -11.27 14.97 -0.02
CA VAL A 109 -10.31 15.26 1.04
C VAL A 109 -9.91 13.97 1.72
N LEU A 110 -10.89 13.15 2.14
CA LEU A 110 -10.63 11.86 2.75
C LEU A 110 -9.81 10.92 1.84
N ILE A 111 -10.13 10.87 0.55
CA ILE A 111 -9.39 10.04 -0.42
C ILE A 111 -7.96 10.56 -0.58
N HIS A 112 -7.77 11.88 -0.60
CA HIS A 112 -6.46 12.50 -0.70
C HIS A 112 -5.61 12.19 0.53
N ASP A 113 -6.18 12.30 1.72
CA ASP A 113 -5.47 12.15 2.99
C ASP A 113 -5.15 10.69 3.25
N ALA A 114 -6.06 9.76 2.97
CA ALA A 114 -5.76 8.33 3.03
C ALA A 114 -4.70 7.89 2.01
N LYS A 115 -4.69 8.49 0.81
CA LYS A 115 -3.61 8.25 -0.15
C LYS A 115 -2.28 8.76 0.40
N ALA A 116 -2.24 9.96 0.96
CA ALA A 116 -1.02 10.52 1.56
C ALA A 116 -0.52 9.65 2.72
N ALA A 117 -1.43 9.16 3.58
CA ALA A 117 -1.12 8.21 4.64
C ALA A 117 -0.54 6.90 4.07
N SER A 118 -1.12 6.38 2.99
CA SER A 118 -0.64 5.16 2.32
C SER A 118 0.77 5.33 1.73
N ASP A 119 1.00 6.45 1.04
CA ASP A 119 2.31 6.79 0.47
C ASP A 119 3.37 6.98 1.58
N ASN A 120 2.98 7.53 2.74
CA ASN A 120 3.85 7.69 3.91
C ASN A 120 4.20 6.34 4.55
N ILE A 121 3.22 5.45 4.76
CA ILE A 121 3.45 4.07 5.25
C ILE A 121 4.40 3.32 4.32
N PHE A 122 4.24 3.48 3.01
CA PHE A 122 5.16 2.87 2.03
C PHE A 122 6.61 3.37 2.20
N LEU A 123 6.80 4.69 2.41
CA LEU A 123 8.12 5.25 2.68
C LEU A 123 8.71 4.73 4.00
N LEU A 124 7.90 4.60 5.05
CA LEU A 124 8.34 4.04 6.33
C LEU A 124 8.74 2.58 6.17
N GLY A 125 7.92 1.77 5.47
CA GLY A 125 8.24 0.37 5.18
C GLY A 125 9.53 0.20 4.39
N MET A 126 9.86 1.12 3.48
CA MET A 126 11.16 1.13 2.79
C MET A 126 12.33 1.54 3.68
N LYS A 127 12.12 2.47 4.63
CA LYS A 127 13.15 2.88 5.60
C LYS A 127 13.48 1.77 6.58
N ASP A 128 12.48 0.99 6.96
CA ASP A 128 12.60 -0.17 7.86
C ASP A 128 12.96 -1.47 7.10
N ALA A 129 13.21 -1.40 5.79
CA ALA A 129 13.60 -2.56 5.01
C ALA A 129 15.02 -3.03 5.33
N GLU A 130 15.17 -4.35 5.46
CA GLU A 130 16.46 -5.04 5.56
C GLU A 130 16.68 -5.87 4.30
N PRO A 131 17.77 -5.66 3.52
CA PRO A 131 18.89 -4.72 3.70
C PRO A 131 18.54 -3.24 3.47
N PRO A 132 19.35 -2.29 4.00
CA PRO A 132 19.05 -0.86 3.91
C PRO A 132 19.09 -0.37 2.47
N VAL A 133 17.99 0.23 2.02
CA VAL A 133 17.86 0.80 0.68
C VAL A 133 18.50 2.21 0.66
N PRO A 134 19.28 2.57 -0.37
CA PRO A 134 19.79 3.93 -0.52
C PRO A 134 18.67 4.98 -0.50
N LYS A 135 18.86 6.08 0.27
CA LYS A 135 17.85 7.13 0.46
C LYS A 135 17.28 7.66 -0.85
N TRP A 136 18.13 7.90 -1.86
CA TRP A 136 17.68 8.41 -3.16
C TRP A 136 16.71 7.45 -3.88
N LYS A 137 16.86 6.14 -3.72
CA LYS A 137 15.94 5.14 -4.30
C LYS A 137 14.59 5.16 -3.59
N MET A 138 14.59 5.26 -2.26
CA MET A 138 13.36 5.37 -1.47
C MET A 138 12.56 6.61 -1.84
N TYR A 139 13.23 7.77 -1.92
CA TYR A 139 12.59 9.01 -2.32
C TYR A 139 12.11 8.96 -3.78
N ALA A 140 12.87 8.37 -4.70
CA ALA A 140 12.43 8.20 -6.08
C ALA A 140 11.15 7.34 -6.17
N ALA A 141 11.07 6.24 -5.42
CA ALA A 141 9.85 5.41 -5.34
C ALA A 141 8.68 6.19 -4.74
N TYR A 142 8.90 6.90 -3.63
CA TYR A 142 7.90 7.72 -2.94
C TYR A 142 7.32 8.81 -3.85
N TYR A 143 8.16 9.58 -4.53
CA TYR A 143 7.68 10.59 -5.47
C TYR A 143 6.96 9.97 -6.67
N SER A 144 7.38 8.78 -7.11
CA SER A 144 6.71 8.07 -8.20
C SER A 144 5.30 7.63 -7.83
N VAL A 145 5.09 7.01 -6.66
CA VAL A 145 3.73 6.64 -6.21
C VAL A 145 2.86 7.87 -5.97
N ARG A 146 3.44 8.96 -5.44
CA ARG A 146 2.71 10.22 -5.25
C ARG A 146 2.20 10.81 -6.56
N MET A 147 3.05 10.83 -7.60
CA MET A 147 2.71 11.36 -8.92
C MET A 147 1.76 10.45 -9.71
N PHE A 148 2.03 9.14 -9.76
CA PHE A 148 1.30 8.20 -10.61
C PHE A 148 0.12 7.51 -9.89
N GLY A 149 0.08 7.50 -8.56
CA GLY A 149 -0.92 6.81 -7.76
C GLY A 149 -2.35 7.34 -7.97
N ARG A 150 -2.52 8.59 -8.41
CA ARG A 150 -3.85 9.16 -8.73
C ARG A 150 -4.58 8.35 -9.81
N TRP A 151 -3.85 7.77 -10.74
CA TRP A 151 -4.39 6.94 -11.82
C TRP A 151 -4.66 5.50 -11.35
N SER A 152 -3.90 5.04 -10.35
CA SER A 152 -4.04 3.70 -9.77
C SER A 152 -5.31 3.57 -8.90
N ILE A 153 -5.84 4.66 -8.35
CA ILE A 153 -7.01 4.65 -7.44
C ILE A 153 -8.35 4.72 -8.20
N ILE A 154 -8.33 4.83 -9.53
CA ILE A 154 -9.55 4.86 -10.34
C ILE A 154 -10.27 3.51 -10.21
N PRO A 155 -11.57 3.47 -9.83
CA PRO A 155 -12.30 2.22 -9.70
C PRO A 155 -12.34 1.50 -11.05
N ARG A 156 -11.68 0.34 -11.13
CA ARG A 156 -11.70 -0.51 -12.32
C ARG A 156 -12.86 -1.51 -12.19
N LYS A 157 -13.48 -1.87 -13.32
CA LYS A 157 -14.61 -2.83 -13.34
C LYS A 157 -14.21 -4.21 -12.83
N GLU A 158 -12.93 -4.56 -12.93
CA GLU A 158 -12.39 -5.86 -12.53
C GLU A 158 -11.77 -5.78 -11.13
N ASN A 159 -12.45 -6.44 -10.20
CA ASN A 159 -12.03 -7.06 -8.94
C ASN A 159 -13.27 -7.17 -8.06
#